data_AF-A0A416FZY3-F1
#
_entry.id   AF-A0A416FZY3-F1
#
_cell.length_a   1.000
_cell.length_b   1.000
_cell.length_c   1.000
_cell.angle_alpha   90.00
_cell.angle_beta   90.00
_cell.angle_gamma   90.00
#
_symmetry.space_group_name_H-M   'P 1'
#
loop_
_entity.id
_entity.type
_entity.pdbx_description
1 polymer ?
#
loop_
_entity_poly.entity_id
_entity_poly.type
_entity_poly.pdbx_seq_one_letter_code
_entity_poly.pdbx_strand_id
1 'polypeptide(L)'
;MKDFIDFLKLPPNILGALSIASGTLLLLPQKLAQKFYIINFREKYGFTIGIVFVISTALLIVLLLSKIFHFFYDKYASKRLGTAQIKYLKNMTPEQVTIIREFLREPTHTLPLPMNNGLVIELQHLQILTPAGQTHLVSMLDPQINYFLQPWVIKKINSDEELKRIFY
;
A
#
# COMPACT_ATOMS: atom_id res chain seq x y z
N MET A 1 14.97 9.75 -30.88
CA MET A 1 13.62 9.44 -30.34
C MET A 1 13.68 8.51 -29.13
N LYS A 2 14.42 7.38 -29.21
CA LYS A 2 14.59 6.44 -28.10
C LYS A 2 15.09 7.11 -26.80
N ASP A 3 16.15 7.92 -26.90
CA ASP A 3 16.77 8.58 -25.73
C ASP A 3 15.84 9.58 -25.02
N PHE A 4 14.91 10.19 -25.76
CA PHE A 4 13.90 11.08 -25.19
C PHE A 4 12.83 10.31 -24.43
N ILE A 5 12.41 9.15 -24.95
CA ILE A 5 11.46 8.27 -24.25
C ILE A 5 12.10 7.69 -22.98
N ASP A 6 13.38 7.34 -23.05
CA ASP A 6 14.12 6.83 -21.89
C ASP A 6 14.31 7.92 -20.81
N PHE A 7 14.44 9.19 -21.21
CA PHE A 7 14.42 10.33 -20.28
C PHE A 7 13.10 10.46 -19.51
N LEU A 8 11.96 10.25 -20.17
CA LEU A 8 10.64 10.29 -19.51
C LEU A 8 10.44 9.15 -18.50
N LYS A 9 11.21 8.07 -18.62
CA LYS A 9 11.15 6.90 -17.73
C LYS A 9 12.14 6.98 -16.55
N LEU A 10 12.81 8.12 -16.37
CA LEU A 10 13.78 8.25 -15.29
C LEU A 10 13.13 8.07 -13.91
N PRO A 11 13.84 7.43 -12.96
CA PRO A 11 13.39 7.32 -11.58
C PRO A 11 13.11 8.70 -10.95
N PRO A 12 12.13 8.81 -10.04
CA PRO A 12 11.76 10.07 -9.39
C PRO A 12 12.95 10.79 -8.73
N ASN A 13 13.91 10.05 -8.16
CA ASN A 13 15.08 10.62 -7.50
C ASN A 13 16.00 11.36 -8.50
N ILE A 14 16.14 10.83 -9.72
CA ILE A 14 16.98 11.45 -10.76
C ILE A 14 16.28 12.68 -11.34
N LEU A 15 14.97 12.57 -11.61
CA LEU A 15 14.16 13.73 -12.02
C LEU A 15 14.20 14.84 -10.96
N GLY A 16 14.16 14.46 -9.67
CA GLY A 16 14.35 15.34 -8.51
C GLY A 16 15.67 16.08 -8.56
N ALA A 17 16.77 15.36 -8.70
CA ALA A 17 18.11 15.94 -8.80
C ALA A 17 18.22 16.89 -10.01
N LEU A 18 17.69 16.50 -11.17
CA LEU A 18 17.68 17.33 -12.38
C LEU A 18 16.88 18.62 -12.18
N SER A 19 15.66 18.53 -11.64
CA SER A 19 14.81 19.69 -11.35
C SER A 19 15.49 20.64 -10.36
N ILE A 20 16.06 20.12 -9.26
CA ILE A 20 16.76 20.94 -8.27
C ILE A 20 18.00 21.59 -8.90
N ALA A 21 18.84 20.84 -9.62
CA ALA A 21 20.07 21.36 -10.19
C ALA A 21 19.80 22.42 -11.26
N SER A 22 18.93 22.11 -12.23
CA SER A 22 18.55 23.03 -13.30
C SER A 22 17.78 24.25 -12.79
N GLY A 23 16.87 24.05 -11.83
CA GLY A 23 16.12 25.13 -11.17
C GLY A 23 17.05 26.05 -10.39
N THR A 24 18.01 25.48 -9.64
CA THR A 24 19.03 26.27 -8.94
C THR A 24 19.87 27.07 -9.91
N LEU A 25 20.34 26.47 -11.01
CA LEU A 25 21.13 27.16 -12.05
C LEU A 25 20.39 28.33 -12.69
N LEU A 26 19.09 28.20 -12.92
CA LEU A 26 18.26 29.24 -13.55
C LEU A 26 17.84 30.34 -12.59
N LEU A 27 17.40 29.96 -11.39
CA LEU A 27 16.80 30.87 -10.39
C LEU A 27 17.87 31.49 -9.48
N LEU A 28 19.16 31.18 -9.68
CA LEU A 28 20.22 31.74 -8.85
C LEU A 28 20.32 33.27 -9.02
N PRO A 29 20.32 34.04 -7.91
CA PRO A 29 20.54 35.47 -7.94
C PRO A 29 21.87 35.85 -8.63
N GLN A 30 21.88 36.95 -9.39
CA GLN A 30 23.04 37.39 -10.18
C GLN A 30 24.33 37.47 -9.35
N LYS A 31 24.25 38.01 -8.13
CA LYS A 31 25.40 38.13 -7.21
C LYS A 31 26.04 36.78 -6.88
N LEU A 32 25.22 35.74 -6.69
CA LEU A 32 25.69 34.39 -6.40
C LEU A 32 26.20 33.71 -7.68
N ALA A 33 25.49 33.86 -8.80
CA ALA A 33 25.93 33.33 -10.09
C ALA A 33 27.31 33.85 -10.50
N GLN A 34 27.60 35.13 -10.18
CA GLN A 34 28.91 35.73 -10.40
C GLN A 34 29.99 35.09 -9.53
N LYS A 35 29.69 34.87 -8.24
CA LYS A 35 30.63 34.24 -7.28
C LYS A 35 30.97 32.79 -7.65
N PHE A 36 30.03 32.08 -8.26
CA PHE A 36 30.24 30.71 -8.75
C PHE A 36 30.75 30.63 -10.19
N TYR A 37 31.02 31.77 -10.86
CA TYR A 37 31.49 31.84 -12.25
C TYR A 37 30.56 31.14 -13.27
N ILE A 38 29.26 31.07 -13.00
CA ILE A 38 28.27 30.38 -13.84
C ILE A 38 27.46 31.30 -14.77
N ILE A 39 27.70 32.61 -14.74
CA ILE A 39 26.93 33.60 -15.53
C ILE A 39 26.98 33.30 -17.03
N ASN A 40 28.19 33.19 -17.60
CA ASN A 40 28.37 32.96 -19.03
C ASN A 40 27.76 31.62 -19.48
N PHE A 41 27.81 30.61 -18.61
CA PHE A 41 27.19 29.31 -18.86
C PHE A 41 25.66 29.41 -18.89
N ARG A 42 25.07 30.10 -17.90
CA ARG A 42 23.63 30.31 -17.82
C ARG A 42 23.12 31.15 -19.00
N GLU A 43 23.86 32.17 -19.43
CA GLU A 43 23.46 32.98 -20.59
C GLU A 43 23.51 32.18 -21.90
N LYS A 44 24.52 31.31 -22.05
CA LYS A 44 24.66 30.47 -23.24
C LYS A 44 23.65 29.31 -23.31
N TYR A 45 23.36 28.66 -22.18
CA TYR A 45 22.56 27.42 -22.13
C TYR A 45 21.23 27.56 -21.39
N GLY A 46 20.89 28.75 -20.91
CA GLY A 46 19.73 28.98 -20.04
C GLY A 46 18.41 28.51 -20.62
N PHE A 47 18.20 28.68 -21.93
CA PHE A 47 17.00 28.17 -22.59
C PHE A 47 16.90 26.64 -22.53
N THR A 48 18.00 25.93 -22.83
CA THR A 48 18.04 24.45 -22.79
C THR A 48 17.87 23.93 -21.37
N ILE A 49 18.54 24.54 -20.39
CA ILE A 49 18.38 24.21 -18.96
C ILE A 49 16.93 24.47 -18.53
N GLY A 50 16.31 25.54 -19.06
CA GLY A 50 14.89 25.87 -18.86
C GLY A 50 13.96 24.74 -19.27
N ILE A 51 14.15 24.19 -20.48
CA ILE A 51 13.35 23.06 -20.96
C ILE A 51 13.54 21.83 -20.05
N VAL A 52 14.78 21.50 -19.69
CA VAL A 52 15.07 20.37 -18.78
C VAL A 52 14.41 20.57 -17.42
N PHE A 53 14.47 21.78 -16.87
CA PHE A 53 13.84 22.13 -15.61
C PHE A 53 12.31 21.97 -15.67
N VAL A 54 11.66 22.51 -16.69
CA VAL A 54 10.20 22.44 -16.84
C VAL A 54 9.74 21.00 -16.98
N ILE A 55 10.38 20.21 -17.84
CA ILE A 55 9.99 18.80 -18.07
C ILE A 55 10.20 17.97 -16.80
N SER A 56 11.37 18.06 -16.17
CA SER A 56 11.68 17.30 -14.95
C SER A 56 10.73 17.66 -13.80
N THR A 57 10.44 18.95 -13.62
CA THR A 57 9.52 19.44 -12.58
C THR A 57 8.08 19.00 -12.84
N ALA A 58 7.61 19.07 -14.10
CA ALA A 58 6.27 18.60 -14.46
C ALA A 58 6.08 17.11 -14.17
N LEU A 59 7.06 16.27 -14.53
CA LEU A 59 7.04 14.84 -14.23
C LEU A 59 7.01 14.58 -12.72
N LEU A 60 7.83 15.29 -11.94
CA LEU A 60 7.82 15.19 -10.48
C LEU A 60 6.48 15.56 -9.87
N ILE A 61 5.83 16.62 -10.36
CA ILE A 61 4.51 17.04 -9.87
C ILE A 61 3.48 15.93 -10.11
N VAL A 62 3.45 15.33 -11.30
CA VAL A 62 2.54 14.22 -11.62
C VAL A 62 2.79 13.01 -10.71
N LEU A 63 4.06 12.65 -10.49
CA LEU A 63 4.44 11.55 -9.61
C LEU A 63 4.06 11.82 -8.14
N LEU A 64 4.29 13.04 -7.65
CA LEU A 64 3.89 13.47 -6.32
C LEU A 64 2.38 13.42 -6.14
N LEU A 65 1.62 13.96 -7.08
CA LEU A 65 0.15 13.91 -7.06
C LEU A 65 -0.33 12.47 -7.00
N SER A 66 0.18 11.59 -7.88
CA SER A 66 -0.19 10.17 -7.88
C SER A 66 0.06 9.51 -6.51
N LYS A 67 1.21 9.77 -5.90
CA LYS A 67 1.55 9.23 -4.57
C LYS A 67 0.62 9.75 -3.48
N ILE A 68 0.28 11.05 -3.53
CA ILE A 68 -0.66 11.67 -2.60
C ILE A 68 -2.05 11.04 -2.75
N PHE A 69 -2.53 10.89 -3.99
CA PHE A 69 -3.82 10.24 -4.26
C PHE A 69 -3.88 8.81 -3.73
N HIS A 70 -2.86 7.99 -3.99
CA HIS A 70 -2.79 6.62 -3.47
C HIS A 70 -2.77 6.60 -1.94
N PHE A 71 -1.98 7.47 -1.31
CA PHE A 71 -1.94 7.58 0.15
C PHE A 71 -3.30 7.88 0.77
N PHE A 72 -4.05 8.82 0.20
CA PHE A 72 -5.40 9.13 0.68
C PHE A 72 -6.39 8.01 0.39
N TYR A 73 -6.32 7.41 -0.79
CA TYR A 73 -7.17 6.29 -1.17
C TYR A 73 -6.97 5.10 -0.23
N ASP A 74 -5.72 4.68 0.01
CA ASP A 74 -5.39 3.55 0.88
C ASP A 74 -5.81 3.81 2.34
N LYS A 75 -5.65 5.06 2.81
CA LYS A 75 -6.10 5.46 4.14
C LYS A 75 -7.62 5.44 4.27
N TYR A 76 -8.35 5.79 3.22
CA TYR A 76 -9.81 5.71 3.21
C TYR A 76 -10.30 4.27 3.10
N ALA A 77 -9.71 3.49 2.19
CA ALA A 77 -10.03 2.09 1.97
C ALA A 77 -9.80 1.24 3.22
N SER A 78 -8.66 1.43 3.90
CA SER A 78 -8.34 0.74 5.17
C SER A 78 -9.35 1.07 6.28
N LYS A 79 -9.76 2.33 6.42
CA LYS A 79 -10.82 2.70 7.38
C LYS A 79 -12.15 2.04 7.06
N ARG A 80 -12.54 2.03 5.79
CA ARG A 80 -13.79 1.41 5.34
C ARG A 80 -13.77 -0.12 5.53
N LEU A 81 -12.64 -0.76 5.29
CA LEU A 81 -12.46 -2.18 5.54
C LEU A 81 -12.59 -2.48 7.04
N GLY A 82 -11.94 -1.69 7.90
CA GLY A 82 -12.04 -1.83 9.35
C GLY A 82 -13.48 -1.74 9.88
N THR A 83 -14.28 -0.80 9.37
CA THR A 83 -15.70 -0.69 9.76
C THR A 83 -16.53 -1.86 9.23
N ALA A 84 -16.29 -2.29 7.99
CA ALA A 84 -16.97 -3.45 7.41
C ALA A 84 -16.64 -4.75 8.18
N GLN A 85 -15.37 -4.97 8.52
CA GLN A 85 -14.88 -6.08 9.33
C GLN A 85 -15.58 -6.16 10.69
N ILE A 86 -15.61 -5.05 11.45
CA ILE A 86 -16.26 -5.01 12.76
C ILE A 86 -17.76 -5.25 12.62
N LYS A 87 -18.39 -4.61 11.62
CA LYS A 87 -19.82 -4.83 11.35
C LYS A 87 -20.10 -6.30 11.03
N TYR A 88 -19.24 -6.94 10.24
CA TYR A 88 -19.38 -8.35 9.88
C TYR A 88 -19.28 -9.24 11.12
N LEU A 89 -18.24 -9.07 11.95
CA LEU A 89 -18.06 -9.84 13.19
C LEU A 89 -19.27 -9.76 14.13
N LYS A 90 -19.94 -8.60 14.22
CA LYS A 90 -21.14 -8.41 15.05
C LYS A 90 -22.40 -9.09 14.51
N ASN A 91 -22.46 -9.31 13.20
CA ASN A 91 -23.65 -9.83 12.52
C ASN A 91 -23.42 -11.25 11.96
N MET A 92 -22.42 -11.97 12.48
CA MET A 92 -22.16 -13.35 12.07
C MET A 92 -23.32 -14.28 12.44
N THR A 93 -23.60 -15.26 11.59
CA THR A 93 -24.55 -16.35 11.91
C THR A 93 -23.97 -17.27 12.98
N PRO A 94 -24.79 -18.05 13.69
CA PRO A 94 -24.30 -19.02 14.69
C PRO A 94 -23.28 -20.02 14.13
N GLU A 95 -23.42 -20.46 12.87
CA GLU A 95 -22.44 -21.36 12.23
C GLU A 95 -21.10 -20.65 12.03
N GLN A 96 -21.11 -19.41 11.55
CA GLN A 96 -19.90 -18.60 11.36
C GLN A 96 -19.19 -18.32 12.69
N VAL A 97 -19.96 -17.98 13.73
CA VAL A 97 -19.44 -17.78 15.09
C VAL A 97 -18.74 -19.05 15.58
N THR A 98 -19.34 -20.22 15.35
CA THR A 98 -18.77 -21.50 15.78
C THR A 98 -17.37 -21.72 15.20
N ILE A 99 -17.16 -21.44 13.92
CA ILE A 99 -15.82 -21.56 13.30
C ILE A 99 -14.79 -20.66 13.99
N ILE A 100 -15.14 -19.39 14.24
CA ILE A 100 -14.23 -18.45 14.92
C ILE A 100 -13.94 -18.91 16.35
N ARG A 101 -14.93 -19.49 17.05
CA ARG A 101 -14.73 -20.05 18.39
C ARG A 101 -13.75 -21.23 18.38
N GLU A 102 -13.83 -22.11 17.39
CA GLU A 102 -12.86 -23.21 17.26
C GLU A 102 -11.44 -22.66 17.07
N PHE A 103 -11.25 -21.62 16.25
CA PHE A 103 -9.95 -20.97 16.14
C PHE A 103 -9.49 -20.35 17.47
N LEU A 104 -10.37 -19.71 18.23
CA LEU A 104 -10.00 -19.10 19.52
C LEU A 104 -9.60 -20.12 20.58
N ARG A 105 -10.09 -21.36 20.49
CA ARG A 105 -9.72 -22.46 21.39
C ARG A 105 -8.35 -23.04 21.10
N GLU A 106 -7.94 -23.04 19.84
CA GLU A 106 -6.61 -23.50 19.45
C GLU A 106 -5.52 -22.55 19.95
N PRO A 107 -4.46 -23.04 20.63
CA PRO A 107 -3.38 -22.18 21.14
C PRO A 107 -2.66 -21.38 20.05
N THR A 108 -2.61 -21.92 18.84
CA THR A 108 -2.00 -21.30 17.65
C THR A 108 -3.01 -20.50 16.82
N HIS A 109 -4.27 -20.49 17.24
CA HIS A 109 -5.39 -19.93 16.50
C HIS A 109 -5.43 -20.34 15.02
N THR A 110 -5.07 -21.60 14.76
CA THR A 110 -4.88 -22.15 13.42
C THR A 110 -5.73 -23.41 13.26
N LEU A 111 -6.45 -23.55 12.14
CA LEU A 111 -7.27 -24.72 11.81
C LEU A 111 -7.12 -25.10 10.33
N PRO A 112 -7.15 -26.39 10.00
CA PRO A 112 -7.31 -26.84 8.62
C PRO A 112 -8.75 -26.57 8.16
N LEU A 113 -8.90 -25.85 7.04
CA LEU A 113 -10.21 -25.60 6.43
C LEU A 113 -10.17 -25.88 4.92
N PRO A 114 -11.32 -26.22 4.30
CA PRO A 114 -11.41 -26.44 2.86
C PRO A 114 -11.24 -25.12 2.11
N MET A 115 -10.28 -25.07 1.19
CA MET A 115 -9.95 -23.82 0.47
C MET A 115 -11.05 -23.34 -0.48
N ASN A 116 -11.93 -24.26 -0.91
CA ASN A 116 -13.04 -24.01 -1.82
C ASN A 116 -14.35 -23.69 -1.09
N ASN A 117 -14.36 -23.66 0.25
CA ASN A 117 -15.54 -23.33 1.01
C ASN A 117 -15.86 -21.82 0.92
N GLY A 118 -17.10 -21.48 0.56
CA GLY A 118 -17.51 -20.09 0.35
C GLY A 118 -17.35 -19.19 1.59
N LEU A 119 -17.57 -19.73 2.79
CA LEU A 119 -17.37 -18.98 4.04
C LEU A 119 -15.88 -18.73 4.30
N VAL A 120 -15.01 -19.68 3.98
CA VAL A 120 -13.55 -19.49 4.12
C VAL A 120 -13.07 -18.39 3.18
N ILE A 121 -13.54 -18.40 1.93
CA ILE A 121 -13.23 -17.37 0.94
C ILE A 121 -13.72 -15.99 1.42
N GLU A 122 -14.92 -15.92 1.98
CA GLU A 122 -15.48 -14.68 2.54
C GLU A 122 -14.64 -14.13 3.71
N LEU A 123 -14.30 -14.98 4.67
CA LEU A 123 -13.47 -14.61 5.83
C LEU A 123 -12.06 -14.18 5.42
N GLN A 124 -11.48 -14.78 4.38
CA GLN A 124 -10.21 -14.34 3.81
C GLN A 124 -10.32 -12.98 3.13
N HIS A 125 -11.38 -12.74 2.36
CA HIS A 125 -11.62 -11.45 1.70
C HIS A 125 -11.73 -10.31 2.71
N LEU A 126 -12.38 -10.58 3.85
CA LEU A 126 -12.48 -9.66 4.97
C LEU A 126 -11.21 -9.59 5.84
N GLN A 127 -10.14 -10.29 5.47
CA GLN A 127 -8.88 -10.37 6.23
C GLN A 127 -9.09 -10.82 7.69
N ILE A 128 -10.10 -11.65 7.94
CA ILE A 128 -10.32 -12.29 9.24
C ILE A 128 -9.44 -13.55 9.35
N LEU A 129 -9.33 -14.29 8.25
CA LEU A 129 -8.47 -15.48 8.11
C LEU A 129 -7.34 -15.25 7.13
N THR A 130 -6.22 -15.93 7.33
CA THR A 130 -5.09 -15.94 6.39
C THR A 130 -4.42 -17.31 6.37
N PRO A 131 -4.00 -17.83 5.20
CA PRO A 131 -3.27 -19.09 5.13
C PRO A 131 -1.99 -19.06 5.99
N ALA A 132 -1.73 -20.12 6.73
CA ALA A 132 -0.55 -20.29 7.59
C ALA A 132 0.71 -20.68 6.78
N GLY A 133 0.83 -20.19 5.55
CA GLY A 133 1.90 -20.51 4.61
C GLY A 133 1.63 -19.97 3.20
N GLN A 134 2.65 -20.01 2.34
CA GLN A 134 2.53 -19.66 0.92
C GLN A 134 2.38 -20.89 0.03
N THR A 135 2.92 -22.03 0.46
CA THR A 135 2.85 -23.32 -0.22
C THR A 135 2.22 -24.33 0.72
N HIS A 136 1.28 -25.11 0.20
CA HIS A 136 0.53 -26.10 0.95
C HIS A 136 0.49 -27.40 0.16
N LEU A 137 0.81 -28.50 0.83
CA LEU A 137 0.55 -29.84 0.29
C LEU A 137 -0.93 -30.14 0.53
N VAL A 138 -1.67 -30.38 -0.56
CA VAL A 138 -3.13 -30.54 -0.50
C VAL A 138 -3.56 -31.81 -1.20
N SER A 139 -4.60 -32.45 -0.64
CA SER A 139 -5.27 -33.57 -1.29
C SER A 139 -6.11 -33.08 -2.46
N MET A 140 -6.16 -33.85 -3.54
CA MET A 140 -7.03 -33.56 -4.69
C MET A 140 -8.52 -33.79 -4.39
N LEU A 141 -8.83 -34.70 -3.45
CA LEU A 141 -10.21 -35.09 -3.13
C LEU A 141 -10.86 -34.15 -2.12
N ASP A 142 -10.06 -33.60 -1.20
CA ASP A 142 -10.50 -32.62 -0.20
C ASP A 142 -9.35 -31.65 0.09
N PRO A 143 -9.23 -30.56 -0.69
CA PRO A 143 -8.12 -29.64 -0.58
C PRO A 143 -8.30 -28.74 0.65
N GLN A 144 -7.69 -29.13 1.76
CA GLN A 144 -7.65 -28.34 2.99
C GLN A 144 -6.29 -27.69 3.20
N ILE A 145 -6.28 -26.47 3.72
CA ILE A 145 -5.06 -25.79 4.16
C ILE A 145 -5.26 -25.20 5.54
N ASN A 146 -4.15 -25.03 6.26
CA ASN A 146 -4.17 -24.36 7.54
C ASN A 146 -4.37 -22.86 7.34
N TYR A 147 -5.37 -22.30 8.01
CA TYR A 147 -5.59 -20.88 8.16
C TYR A 147 -5.34 -20.48 9.60
N PHE A 148 -5.04 -19.21 9.85
CA PHE A 148 -5.01 -18.65 11.20
C PHE A 148 -5.89 -17.40 11.31
N LEU A 149 -6.42 -17.15 12.51
CA LEU A 149 -7.08 -15.90 12.82
C LEU A 149 -6.08 -14.75 12.84
N GLN A 150 -6.37 -13.71 12.07
CA GLN A 150 -5.54 -12.52 12.06
C GLN A 150 -5.47 -11.86 13.45
N PRO A 151 -4.30 -11.40 13.94
CA PRO A 151 -4.15 -10.88 15.31
C PRO A 151 -5.08 -9.72 15.66
N TRP A 152 -5.46 -8.90 14.67
CA TRP A 152 -6.39 -7.80 14.89
C TRP A 152 -7.79 -8.31 15.29
N VAL A 153 -8.22 -9.47 14.78
CA VAL A 153 -9.52 -10.08 15.11
C VAL A 153 -9.54 -10.45 16.58
N ILE A 154 -8.52 -11.19 17.02
CA ILE A 154 -8.37 -11.63 18.42
C ILE A 154 -8.32 -10.43 19.36
N LYS A 155 -7.48 -9.44 19.03
CA LYS A 155 -7.38 -8.19 19.80
C LYS A 155 -8.73 -7.47 19.87
N LYS A 156 -9.45 -7.39 18.75
CA LYS A 156 -10.73 -6.68 18.68
C LYS A 156 -11.80 -7.39 19.49
N ILE A 157 -11.93 -8.72 19.36
CA ILE A 157 -12.83 -9.54 20.18
C ILE A 157 -12.53 -9.35 21.67
N ASN A 158 -11.27 -9.44 22.08
CA ASN A 158 -10.87 -9.28 23.48
C ASN A 158 -11.01 -7.85 24.03
N SER A 159 -11.19 -6.84 23.18
CA SER A 159 -11.33 -5.44 23.59
C SER A 159 -12.77 -4.93 23.59
N ASP A 160 -13.70 -5.62 22.92
CA ASP A 160 -15.05 -5.16 22.66
C ASP A 160 -16.04 -6.09 23.37
N GLU A 161 -16.72 -5.58 24.41
CA GLU A 161 -17.60 -6.38 25.27
C GLU A 161 -18.76 -7.04 24.52
N GLU A 162 -19.25 -6.44 23.45
CA GLU A 162 -20.28 -7.05 22.60
C GLU A 162 -19.72 -8.26 21.86
N LEU A 163 -18.54 -8.12 21.24
CA LEU A 163 -17.90 -9.23 20.54
C LEU A 163 -17.49 -10.35 21.51
N LYS A 164 -17.02 -10.02 22.72
CA LYS A 164 -16.74 -11.05 23.73
C LYS A 164 -17.95 -11.92 24.00
N ARG A 165 -19.14 -11.34 24.18
CA ARG A 165 -20.39 -12.10 24.42
C ARG A 165 -20.80 -12.97 23.24
N ILE A 166 -20.41 -12.60 22.03
CA ILE A 166 -20.68 -13.38 20.82
C ILE A 166 -19.71 -14.57 20.72
N PHE A 167 -18.43 -14.40 21.06
CA PHE A 167 -17.39 -15.40 20.81
C PHE A 167 -16.92 -16.21 22.03
N TYR A 168 -17.23 -15.79 23.26
CA TYR A 168 -16.98 -16.55 24.49
C TYR A 168 -18.30 -16.88 25.18
#